data_AF-A0A087S2Q2-F1
#
_entry.id   AF-A0A087S2Q2-F1
#
_cell.length_a   1.000
_cell.length_b   1.000
_cell.length_c   1.000
_cell.angle_alpha   90.00
_cell.angle_beta   90.00
_cell.angle_gamma   90.00
#
_symmetry.space_group_name_H-M   'P 1'
#
loop_
_entity.id
_entity.type
_entity.pdbx_description
1 polymer ?
#
loop_
_entity_poly.entity_id
_entity_poly.type
_entity_poly.pdbx_seq_one_letter_code
_entity_poly.pdbx_strand_id
1 'polypeptide(L)' 'MSSELLIEKLLEQRDSYLHILKHLEFSLSLDPSIDEKPNIEKLQTKTIEQLKKIEQEIAHILSKDIR' A
#
# COMPACT_ATOMS: atom_id res chain seq x y z
N MET A 1 0.44 -13.18 -20.21
CA MET A 1 -0.22 -12.25 -19.28
C MET A 1 -0.12 -10.88 -19.90
N SER A 2 -1.24 -10.22 -20.21
CA SER A 2 -1.24 -8.85 -20.75
C SER A 2 -0.79 -7.86 -19.67
N SER A 3 -0.14 -6.75 -20.06
CA SER A 3 0.23 -5.65 -19.15
C SER A 3 -0.98 -5.12 -18.37
N GLU A 4 -2.15 -5.08 -19.01
CA GLU A 4 -3.44 -4.71 -18.40
C GLU A 4 -3.79 -5.58 -17.19
N LEU A 5 -3.72 -6.91 -17.32
CA LEU A 5 -4.03 -7.84 -16.22
C LEU A 5 -3.01 -7.71 -15.06
N LEU A 6 -1.76 -7.36 -15.36
CA LEU A 6 -0.76 -7.09 -14.33
C LEU A 6 -1.06 -5.78 -13.59
N ILE A 7 -1.44 -4.73 -14.32
CA ILE A 7 -1.84 -3.45 -13.74
C ILE A 7 -3.09 -3.61 -12.86
N GLU A 8 -4.11 -4.33 -13.33
CA GLU A 8 -5.31 -4.61 -12.54
C GLU A 8 -4.97 -5.26 -11.18
N LYS A 9 -4.12 -6.29 -11.19
CA LYS A 9 -3.67 -6.94 -9.95
C LYS A 9 -2.90 -6.00 -9.02
N LEU A 10 -2.06 -5.14 -9.57
CA LEU A 10 -1.32 -4.14 -8.79
C LEU A 10 -2.26 -3.09 -8.18
N LEU A 11 -3.32 -2.70 -8.91
CA LEU A 11 -4.35 -1.79 -8.40
C LEU A 11 -5.18 -2.44 -7.28
N GLU A 12 -5.56 -3.71 -7.42
CA GLU A 12 -6.23 -4.47 -6.35
C GLU A 12 -5.37 -4.57 -5.08
N GLN A 13 -4.06 -4.79 -5.25
CA GLN A 13 -3.11 -4.81 -4.13
C GLN A 13 -2.98 -3.44 -3.48
N ARG A 14 -2.90 -2.36 -4.27
CA ARG A 14 -2.89 -0.98 -3.77
C ARG A 14 -4.12 -0.72 -2.91
N ASP A 15 -5.31 -1.06 -3.41
CA ASP A 15 -6.57 -0.82 -2.70
C ASP A 15 -6.62 -1.60 -1.38
N SER A 16 -6.09 -2.83 -1.37
CA SER A 16 -5.95 -3.61 -0.14
C SER A 16 -5.02 -2.95 0.89
N TYR A 17 -3.87 -2.41 0.46
CA TYR A 17 -2.95 -1.71 1.36
C TYR A 17 -3.51 -0.36 1.83
N LEU A 18 -4.24 0.36 0.99
CA LEU A 18 -4.95 1.59 1.39
C LEU A 18 -6.02 1.28 2.46
N HIS A 19 -6.73 0.16 2.33
CA HIS A 19 -7.67 -0.30 3.34
C HIS A 19 -6.97 -0.58 4.68
N ILE A 20 -5.80 -1.23 4.65
CA ILE A 20 -4.97 -1.46 5.84
C ILE A 20 -4.55 -0.12 6.47
N LEU A 21 -4.10 0.87 5.69
CA LEU A 21 -3.75 2.19 6.24
C LEU A 21 -4.91 2.85 6.96
N LYS A 22 -6.11 2.82 6.36
CA LYS A 22 -7.31 3.38 6.98
C LYS A 22 -7.62 2.73 8.33
N HIS A 23 -7.44 1.42 8.45
CA HIS A 23 -7.60 0.72 9.74
C HIS A 23 -6.54 1.13 10.75
N LEU A 24 -5.28 1.27 10.35
CA LEU A 24 -4.20 1.69 11.25
C LEU A 24 -4.38 3.13 11.74
N GLU A 25 -4.83 4.04 10.86
CA GLU A 25 -5.21 5.41 11.24
C GLU A 25 -6.33 5.41 12.27
N PHE A 26 -7.35 4.57 12.07
CA PHE A 26 -8.42 4.41 13.05
C PHE A 26 -7.88 3.86 14.38
N SER A 27 -7.04 2.82 14.35
CA SER A 27 -6.40 2.28 15.57
C SER A 27 -5.57 3.33 16.32
N LEU A 28 -4.85 4.21 15.62
CA LEU A 28 -4.11 5.31 16.24
C LEU A 28 -5.04 6.36 16.86
N SER A 29 -6.21 6.59 16.27
CA SER A 29 -7.21 7.54 16.80
C SER A 29 -7.91 7.05 18.07
N LEU A 30 -7.84 5.75 18.36
CA LEU A 30 -8.40 5.13 19.57
C LEU A 30 -7.48 5.24 20.81
N ASP A 31 -6.43 6.07 20.74
CA ASP A 31 -5.42 6.25 21.79
C ASP A 31 -4.85 4.91 22.28
N PRO A 32 -4.16 4.16 21.39
CA PRO A 32 -3.62 2.85 21.72
C PRO A 32 -2.56 2.96 22.81
N SER A 33 -2.35 1.87 23.54
CA SER A 33 -1.36 1.87 24.62
C SER A 33 0.06 2.18 24.11
N ILE A 34 0.93 2.61 25.03
CA ILE A 34 2.34 2.92 24.74
C ILE A 34 3.06 1.72 24.10
N ASP A 35 2.66 0.50 24.42
CA ASP A 35 3.24 -0.73 23.87
C ASP A 35 2.66 -1.11 22.49
N GLU A 36 1.42 -0.71 22.21
CA GLU A 36 0.74 -0.99 20.93
C GLU A 36 1.09 0.03 19.85
N LYS A 37 1.21 1.31 20.23
CA LYS A 37 1.45 2.43 19.30
C LYS A 37 2.68 2.20 18.40
N PRO A 38 3.87 1.80 18.90
CA PRO A 38 5.04 1.56 18.05
C PRO A 38 4.82 0.44 17.03
N ASN A 39 4.01 -0.58 17.37
CA ASN A 39 3.69 -1.67 16.46
C ASN A 39 2.77 -1.20 15.33
N ILE A 40 1.79 -0.36 15.65
CA ILE A 40 0.87 0.24 14.68
C ILE A 40 1.63 1.16 13.73
N GLU A 41 2.49 2.04 14.24
CA GLU A 41 3.33 2.95 13.44
C GLU A 41 4.33 2.20 12.56
N LYS A 42 4.92 1.12 13.07
CA LYS A 42 5.82 0.24 12.29
C LYS A 42 5.07 -0.43 11.15
N LEU A 43 3.86 -0.92 11.39
CA LEU A 43 3.04 -1.53 10.35
C LEU A 43 2.60 -0.48 9.32
N GLN A 44 2.23 0.72 9.76
CA GLN A 44 1.88 1.84 8.88
C GLN A 44 3.04 2.19 7.95
N THR A 45 4.26 2.29 8.49
CA THR A 45 5.48 2.55 7.70
C THR A 45 5.70 1.49 6.64
N LYS A 46 5.61 0.20 7.01
CA LYS A 46 5.74 -0.91 6.06
C LYS A 46 4.67 -0.88 4.97
N THR A 47 3.42 -0.58 5.33
CA THR A 47 2.32 -0.49 4.36
C THR A 47 2.56 0.65 3.36
N ILE A 48 3.04 1.81 3.82
CA ILE A 48 3.43 2.92 2.94
C ILE A 48 4.56 2.51 1.99
N GLU A 49 5.56 1.77 2.48
CA GLU A 49 6.64 1.26 1.62
C GLU A 49 6.13 0.31 0.53
N GLN A 50 5.15 -0.55 0.84
CA GLN A 50 4.54 -1.43 -0.17
C GLN A 50 3.75 -0.64 -1.21
N LEU A 51 2.98 0.38 -0.79
CA LEU A 51 2.27 1.26 -1.72
C LEU A 51 3.23 1.95 -2.70
N LYS A 52 4.34 2.50 -2.19
CA LYS A 52 5.37 3.11 -3.05
C LYS A 52 5.96 2.14 -4.07
N LYS A 53 6.18 0.88 -3.68
CA LYS A 53 6.67 -0.15 -4.61
C LYS A 53 5.65 -0.46 -5.70
N ILE A 54 4.37 -0.59 -5.34
CA ILE A 54 3.29 -0.81 -6.30
C ILE A 54 3.19 0.35 -7.28
N GLU A 55 3.25 1.59 -6.80
CA GLU A 55 3.23 2.77 -7.66
C GLU A 55 4.42 2.80 -8.63
N GLN A 56 5.62 2.46 -8.16
CA GLN A 56 6.82 2.35 -9.01
C GLN A 56 6.67 1.25 -10.07
N GLU A 57 6.08 0.10 -9.71
CA GLU A 57 5.88 -1.01 -10.64
C GLU A 57 4.85 -0.67 -11.72
N ILE A 58 3.73 -0.05 -11.34
CA ILE A 58 2.72 0.45 -12.29
C ILE A 58 3.36 1.46 -13.25
N ALA A 59 4.10 2.44 -12.72
CA ALA A 59 4.78 3.44 -13.54
C ALA A 59 5.77 2.79 -14.53
N HIS A 60 6.51 1.78 -14.08
CA HIS A 60 7.44 1.04 -14.93
C HIS A 60 6.74 0.28 -16.06
N ILE A 61 5.62 -0.41 -15.78
CA ILE A 61 4.84 -1.12 -16.80
C ILE A 61 4.29 -0.12 -17.83
N LEU A 62 3.63 0.95 -17.36
CA LEU A 62 3.08 1.97 -18.24
C LEU A 62 4.16 2.65 -19.10
N SER A 63 5.37 2.85 -18.57
CA SER A 63 6.48 3.42 -19.34
C SER A 63 6.96 2.53 -20.50
N LYS A 64 6.71 1.23 -20.42
CA LYS A 64 7.07 0.24 -21.46
C LYS A 64 5.99 0.10 -22.53
N ASP A 65 4.72 0.26 -22.14
CA ASP A 65 3.59 0.18 -23.08
C ASP A 65 3.45 1.47 -23.94
N ILE A 66 4.09 2.59 -23.54
CA ILE A 66 4.11 3.86 -24.29
C ILE A 66 5.21 3.89 -25.40
N ARG A 67 5.96 2.81 -25.63
CA ARG A 67 7.01 2.73 -26.66
C ARG A 67 6.61 1.99 -27.92
#